data_AF-F0YW13-F1
#
_entry.id   AF-F0YW13-F1
#
_cell.length_a   1.000
_cell.length_b   1.000
_cell.length_c   1.000
_cell.angle_alpha   90.00
_cell.angle_beta   90.00
_cell.angle_gamma   90.00
#
_symmetry.space_group_name_H-M   'P 1'
#
loop_
_entity.id
_entity.type
_entity.pdbx_description
1 polymer ?
#
loop_
_entity_poly.entity_id
_entity_poly.type
_entity_poly.pdbx_seq_one_letter_code
_entity_poly.pdbx_strand_id
1 'polypeptide(L)'
;MRTESLWKKVLLSAGIAWCGISYILVFYPSWQIPLGYAYLFLLIGIILRERKNVTWKKGPIILSAGVLFVLMAGVLGLIFLKSADTIKLVLNTSYPGDRSFVGGASLLRMFSWAGGLFFPSIDPGLGISNVCEEAQFFSFFPLGVILGTIQLVKSKKKDPLLITMTAGTCFLALYSAFPWPPLLAKVTLLSMCQGRRVLVGVGFLSILLIIYLISECTVNYKSRTAVVISSVTGVALAGICFINYTQFMGKKKALLLAAVIAAGAILIFVAMKWKRYAGLACYALIISFVSGMMVNPVHQGAESVYSSKLTQAIKEETEADQGEGLWMVEGLSFPYLNLPITVGAPTINTTNVYPNLDRWEQFDPDKKDFSKYNRYAHIVINIVDDSSQEPVFSNPYDDQLIVNLKPEQLETLEVKHIMSDKDLSGFSSEEIQFNETEKIGRFYLYNVVY
;
A
#
# COMPACT_ATOMS: atom_id res chain seq x y z
N MET A 1 -12.52 27.12 10.73
CA MET A 1 -12.29 28.55 10.41
C MET A 1 -13.64 29.20 10.15
N ARG A 2 -14.04 30.25 10.89
CA ARG A 2 -15.32 30.96 10.66
C ARG A 2 -15.06 32.11 9.69
N THR A 3 -15.07 31.83 8.38
CA THR A 3 -14.99 32.90 7.36
C THR A 3 -16.38 33.18 6.81
N GLU A 4 -16.75 34.46 6.71
CA GLU A 4 -18.01 34.90 6.10
C GLU A 4 -17.89 35.07 4.57
N SER A 5 -16.67 35.11 4.04
CA SER A 5 -16.40 35.38 2.63
C SER A 5 -16.81 34.19 1.73
N LEU A 6 -17.74 34.45 0.79
CA LEU A 6 -18.28 33.43 -0.11
C LEU A 6 -17.21 32.83 -1.03
N TRP A 7 -16.34 33.63 -1.63
CA TRP A 7 -15.30 33.12 -2.54
C TRP A 7 -14.32 32.20 -1.82
N LYS A 8 -13.96 32.48 -0.56
CA LYS A 8 -13.11 31.60 0.26
C LYS A 8 -13.80 30.27 0.53
N LYS A 9 -15.11 30.28 0.81
CA LYS A 9 -15.90 29.05 0.98
C LYS A 9 -15.90 28.23 -0.30
N VAL A 10 -16.17 28.85 -1.45
CA VAL A 10 -16.16 28.18 -2.77
C VAL A 10 -14.80 27.58 -3.08
N LEU A 11 -13.71 28.33 -2.89
CA LEU A 11 -12.34 27.85 -3.14
C LEU A 11 -12.00 26.63 -2.25
N LEU A 12 -12.30 26.71 -0.94
CA LEU A 12 -12.05 25.61 -0.01
C LEU A 12 -12.91 24.38 -0.33
N SER A 13 -14.18 24.58 -0.67
CA SER A 13 -15.07 23.51 -1.11
C SER A 13 -14.57 22.85 -2.40
N ALA A 14 -14.11 23.63 -3.39
CA ALA A 14 -13.51 23.12 -4.61
C ALA A 14 -12.24 22.31 -4.32
N GLY A 15 -11.38 22.76 -3.40
CA GLY A 15 -10.21 22.01 -2.95
C GLY A 15 -10.59 20.67 -2.29
N ILE A 16 -11.59 20.67 -1.40
CA ILE A 16 -12.08 19.43 -0.77
C ILE A 16 -12.68 18.48 -1.81
N ALA A 17 -13.46 18.99 -2.76
CA ALA A 17 -14.00 18.20 -3.86
C ALA A 17 -12.90 17.58 -4.71
N TRP A 18 -11.90 18.36 -5.09
CA TRP A 18 -10.74 17.88 -5.85
C TRP A 18 -10.00 16.76 -5.12
N CYS A 19 -9.73 16.95 -3.83
CA CYS A 19 -9.12 15.92 -2.98
C CYS A 19 -10.00 14.68 -2.90
N GLY A 20 -11.32 14.83 -2.74
CA GLY A 20 -12.27 13.72 -2.68
C GLY A 20 -12.39 12.94 -3.98
N ILE A 21 -12.47 13.63 -5.13
CA ILE A 21 -12.46 13.02 -6.46
C ILE A 21 -11.15 12.25 -6.65
N SER A 22 -10.00 12.92 -6.46
CA SER A 22 -8.68 12.31 -6.58
C SER A 22 -8.56 11.08 -5.68
N TYR A 23 -9.03 11.20 -4.43
CA TYR A 23 -9.03 10.10 -3.48
C TYR A 23 -9.81 8.89 -3.98
N ILE A 24 -11.01 9.08 -4.55
CA ILE A 24 -11.83 7.99 -5.11
C ILE A 24 -11.17 7.36 -6.34
N LEU A 25 -10.60 8.19 -7.23
CA LEU A 25 -10.01 7.78 -8.49
C LEU A 25 -8.70 6.98 -8.37
N VAL A 26 -8.05 6.98 -7.20
CA VAL A 26 -6.90 6.09 -6.94
C VAL A 26 -7.28 4.60 -7.07
N PHE A 27 -8.57 4.26 -6.94
CA PHE A 27 -9.12 2.91 -7.15
C PHE A 27 -8.31 1.79 -6.44
N TYR A 28 -7.90 2.03 -5.20
CA TYR A 28 -7.14 1.09 -4.38
C TYR A 28 -7.79 0.89 -3.00
N PRO A 29 -8.86 0.07 -2.92
CA PRO A 29 -9.69 -0.08 -1.72
C PRO A 29 -8.90 -0.41 -0.45
N SER A 30 -7.82 -1.19 -0.57
CA SER A 30 -7.04 -1.65 0.57
C SER A 30 -6.38 -0.52 1.37
N TRP A 31 -6.13 0.65 0.77
CA TRP A 31 -5.65 1.86 1.46
C TRP A 31 -6.76 2.91 1.63
N GLN A 32 -7.70 2.98 0.68
CA GLN A 32 -8.81 3.94 0.70
C GLN A 32 -9.86 3.66 1.80
N ILE A 33 -10.17 2.40 2.10
CA ILE A 33 -11.18 2.10 3.12
C ILE A 33 -10.67 2.42 4.54
N PRO A 34 -9.43 2.06 4.94
CA PRO A 34 -8.88 2.42 6.25
C PRO A 34 -8.85 3.94 6.50
N LEU A 35 -8.34 4.70 5.52
CA LEU A 35 -8.30 6.16 5.61
C LEU A 35 -9.71 6.78 5.51
N GLY A 36 -10.59 6.17 4.72
CA GLY A 36 -12.00 6.56 4.62
C GLY A 36 -12.71 6.46 5.98
N TYR A 37 -12.47 5.38 6.73
CA TYR A 37 -12.93 5.26 8.12
C TYR A 37 -12.30 6.32 9.02
N ALA A 38 -11.00 6.58 8.91
CA ALA A 38 -10.37 7.63 9.71
C ALA A 38 -11.03 9.00 9.46
N TYR A 39 -11.26 9.38 8.20
CA TYR A 39 -11.98 10.59 7.84
C TYR A 39 -13.45 10.57 8.30
N LEU A 40 -14.13 9.44 8.23
CA LEU A 40 -15.51 9.29 8.70
C LEU A 40 -15.62 9.54 10.21
N PHE A 41 -14.79 8.91 11.03
CA PHE A 41 -14.80 9.12 12.48
C PHE A 41 -14.44 10.56 12.88
N LEU A 42 -13.50 11.18 12.15
CA LEU A 42 -13.19 12.61 12.31
C LEU A 42 -14.38 13.49 11.95
N LEU A 43 -15.00 13.25 10.80
CA LEU A 43 -16.14 14.01 10.31
C LEU A 43 -17.33 13.93 11.27
N ILE A 44 -17.68 12.72 11.72
CA ILE A 44 -18.73 12.52 12.74
C ILE A 44 -18.39 13.30 14.01
N GLY A 45 -17.16 13.20 14.51
CA GLY A 45 -16.71 13.92 15.70
C GLY A 45 -16.83 15.43 15.57
N ILE A 46 -16.37 16.00 14.45
CA ILE A 46 -16.45 17.42 14.13
C ILE A 46 -17.91 17.88 14.04
N ILE A 47 -18.76 17.14 13.31
CA ILE A 47 -20.18 17.46 13.18
C ILE A 47 -20.85 17.46 14.55
N LEU A 48 -20.63 16.42 15.36
CA LEU A 48 -21.25 16.31 16.69
C LEU A 48 -20.76 17.39 17.66
N ARG A 49 -19.49 17.82 17.56
CA ARG A 49 -18.91 18.92 18.36
C ARG A 49 -19.48 20.28 17.94
N GLU A 50 -19.54 20.55 16.63
CA GLU A 50 -19.90 21.87 16.11
C GLU A 50 -21.39 22.05 15.79
N ARG A 51 -22.23 21.00 15.82
CA ARG A 51 -23.66 21.08 15.44
C ARG A 51 -24.46 22.20 16.11
N LYS A 52 -24.09 22.60 17.34
CA LYS A 52 -24.75 23.69 18.08
C LYS A 52 -24.28 25.09 17.65
N ASN A 53 -23.11 25.18 17.01
CA ASN A 53 -22.46 26.42 16.59
C ASN A 53 -22.68 26.74 15.11
N VAL A 54 -23.24 25.81 14.33
CA VAL A 54 -23.50 25.99 12.89
C VAL A 54 -24.86 26.64 12.70
N THR A 55 -24.87 27.94 12.39
CA THR A 55 -26.06 28.63 11.89
C THR A 55 -26.19 28.36 10.39
N TRP A 56 -27.02 27.38 10.04
CA TRP A 56 -27.31 27.08 8.63
C TRP A 56 -28.07 28.25 8.00
N LYS A 57 -27.38 29.19 7.33
CA LYS A 57 -28.03 30.05 6.32
C LYS A 57 -28.33 29.15 5.11
N LYS A 58 -29.52 28.52 5.15
CA LYS A 58 -29.88 27.34 4.36
C LYS A 58 -29.67 27.50 2.85
N GLY A 59 -30.01 28.65 2.24
CA GLY A 59 -29.99 28.80 0.77
C GLY A 59 -28.59 28.69 0.14
N PRO A 60 -27.68 29.65 0.37
CA PRO A 60 -26.41 29.70 -0.35
C PRO A 60 -25.48 28.52 -0.06
N ILE A 61 -25.48 28.01 1.18
CA ILE A 61 -24.61 26.89 1.57
C ILE A 61 -25.10 25.58 0.94
N ILE A 62 -26.41 25.31 0.96
CA ILE A 62 -26.99 24.12 0.33
C ILE A 62 -26.80 24.19 -1.19
N LEU A 63 -27.00 25.35 -1.81
CA LEU A 63 -26.73 25.55 -3.24
C LEU A 63 -25.26 25.31 -3.58
N SER A 64 -24.32 25.87 -2.79
CA SER A 64 -22.89 25.66 -3.00
C SER A 64 -22.50 24.19 -2.88
N ALA A 65 -23.00 23.49 -1.85
CA ALA A 65 -22.75 22.07 -1.65
C ALA A 65 -23.39 21.20 -2.73
N GLY A 66 -24.60 21.56 -3.19
CA GLY A 66 -25.31 20.88 -4.27
C GLY A 66 -24.59 21.01 -5.60
N VAL A 67 -24.15 22.21 -5.99
CA VAL A 67 -23.35 22.43 -7.21
C VAL A 67 -22.05 21.64 -7.15
N LEU A 68 -21.35 21.68 -6.02
CA LEU A 68 -20.12 20.92 -5.81
C LEU A 68 -20.35 19.41 -5.95
N PHE A 69 -21.43 18.90 -5.35
CA PHE A 69 -21.80 17.50 -5.45
C PHE A 69 -22.14 17.09 -6.88
N VAL A 70 -22.92 17.89 -7.61
CA VAL A 70 -23.26 17.61 -9.02
C VAL A 70 -22.01 17.62 -9.90
N LEU A 71 -21.09 18.56 -9.70
CA LEU A 71 -19.82 18.58 -10.43
C LEU A 71 -18.97 17.35 -10.11
N MET A 72 -18.85 16.98 -8.83
CA MET A 72 -18.13 15.76 -8.43
C MET A 72 -18.77 14.50 -9.05
N ALA A 73 -20.09 14.37 -8.94
CA ALA A 73 -20.83 13.23 -9.48
C ALA A 73 -20.74 13.17 -11.01
N GLY A 74 -20.76 14.32 -11.69
CA GLY A 74 -20.59 14.41 -13.14
C GLY A 74 -19.19 13.97 -13.59
N VAL A 75 -18.13 14.49 -12.96
CA VAL A 75 -16.75 14.10 -13.29
C VAL A 75 -16.50 12.62 -13.00
N LEU A 76 -16.90 12.15 -11.82
CA LEU A 76 -16.80 10.73 -11.48
C LEU A 76 -17.61 9.87 -12.46
N GLY A 77 -18.86 10.25 -12.74
CA GLY A 77 -19.73 9.55 -13.68
C GLY A 77 -19.12 9.42 -15.07
N LEU A 78 -18.54 10.49 -15.61
CA LEU A 78 -17.85 10.46 -16.91
C LEU A 78 -16.66 9.49 -16.93
N ILE A 79 -15.85 9.48 -15.86
CA ILE A 79 -14.71 8.57 -15.75
C ILE A 79 -15.19 7.13 -15.61
N PHE A 80 -16.19 6.88 -14.76
CA PHE A 80 -16.79 5.56 -14.60
C PHE A 80 -17.37 5.04 -15.91
N LEU A 81 -18.03 5.88 -16.71
CA LEU A 81 -18.56 5.50 -18.01
C LEU A 81 -17.45 5.13 -19.00
N LYS A 82 -16.35 5.89 -19.04
CA LYS A 82 -15.21 5.59 -19.93
C LYS A 82 -14.45 4.33 -19.54
N SER A 83 -14.44 3.98 -18.25
CA SER A 83 -13.73 2.81 -17.72
C SER A 83 -14.65 1.65 -17.36
N ALA A 84 -15.93 1.70 -17.75
CA ALA A 84 -16.95 0.79 -17.27
C ALA A 84 -16.62 -0.68 -17.58
N ASP A 85 -16.14 -0.95 -18.80
CA ASP A 85 -15.84 -2.32 -19.24
C ASP A 85 -14.63 -2.89 -18.50
N THR A 86 -13.56 -2.10 -18.34
CA THR A 86 -12.40 -2.48 -17.53
C THR A 86 -12.79 -2.72 -16.07
N ILE A 87 -13.60 -1.84 -15.48
CA ILE A 87 -14.08 -2.01 -14.10
C ILE A 87 -14.90 -3.29 -13.96
N LYS A 88 -15.81 -3.56 -14.89
CA LYS A 88 -16.59 -4.81 -14.90
C LYS A 88 -15.68 -6.03 -15.02
N LEU A 89 -14.70 -6.03 -15.92
CA LEU A 89 -13.76 -7.13 -16.07
C LEU A 89 -13.00 -7.38 -14.76
N VAL A 90 -12.39 -6.34 -14.19
CA VAL A 90 -11.63 -6.45 -12.94
C VAL A 90 -12.50 -6.92 -11.78
N LEU A 91 -13.73 -6.41 -11.64
CA LEU A 91 -14.64 -6.83 -10.57
C LEU A 91 -15.12 -8.29 -10.69
N ASN A 92 -15.08 -8.88 -11.88
CA ASN A 92 -15.43 -10.29 -12.13
C ASN A 92 -14.19 -11.22 -12.20
N THR A 93 -13.01 -10.73 -11.81
CA THR A 93 -11.82 -11.57 -11.66
C THR A 93 -11.81 -12.31 -10.32
N SER A 94 -11.19 -13.48 -10.28
CA SER A 94 -10.91 -14.20 -9.03
C SER A 94 -10.00 -13.40 -8.10
N TYR A 95 -9.12 -12.55 -8.65
CA TYR A 95 -8.40 -11.53 -7.88
C TYR A 95 -8.13 -10.27 -8.75
N PRO A 96 -8.39 -9.05 -8.25
CA PRO A 96 -8.86 -8.73 -6.91
C PRO A 96 -10.40 -8.72 -6.77
N GLY A 97 -11.17 -9.09 -7.79
CA GLY A 97 -12.64 -8.99 -7.78
C GLY A 97 -13.31 -9.75 -6.63
N ASP A 98 -13.14 -11.08 -6.59
CA ASP A 98 -13.76 -11.96 -5.59
C ASP A 98 -13.03 -11.98 -4.22
N ARG A 99 -11.93 -11.25 -4.07
CA ARG A 99 -11.13 -11.31 -2.85
C ARG A 99 -11.93 -10.81 -1.64
N SER A 100 -11.82 -11.52 -0.53
CA SER A 100 -12.49 -11.14 0.72
C SER A 100 -11.62 -11.52 1.92
N PHE A 101 -11.29 -10.53 2.74
CA PHE A 101 -10.53 -10.68 3.97
C PHE A 101 -11.46 -10.64 5.19
N VAL A 102 -11.01 -11.24 6.30
CA VAL A 102 -11.67 -11.17 7.61
C VAL A 102 -10.87 -10.34 8.62
N GLY A 103 -9.75 -9.75 8.21
CA GLY A 103 -8.84 -9.04 9.11
C GLY A 103 -7.88 -9.99 9.84
N GLY A 104 -7.32 -9.52 10.96
CA GLY A 104 -6.39 -10.27 11.79
C GLY A 104 -4.94 -10.30 11.31
N ALA A 105 -4.17 -11.20 11.93
CA ALA A 105 -2.74 -11.46 11.68
C ALA A 105 -1.80 -10.25 11.84
N SER A 106 -2.26 -9.14 12.43
CA SER A 106 -1.48 -7.90 12.54
C SER A 106 -1.41 -7.34 13.97
N LEU A 107 -1.72 -8.17 14.98
CA LEU A 107 -1.72 -7.76 16.40
C LEU A 107 -0.35 -7.26 16.87
N LEU A 108 0.74 -8.02 16.70
CA LEU A 108 2.06 -7.54 17.11
C LEU A 108 2.56 -6.41 16.20
N ARG A 109 2.16 -6.43 14.92
CA ARG A 109 2.59 -5.47 13.91
C ARG A 109 2.07 -4.06 14.16
N MET A 110 0.89 -3.89 14.77
CA MET A 110 0.39 -2.56 15.13
C MET A 110 1.24 -1.84 16.19
N PHE A 111 2.15 -2.55 16.87
CA PHE A 111 3.06 -2.00 17.87
C PHE A 111 4.51 -1.90 17.36
N SER A 112 4.80 -2.31 16.12
CA SER A 112 6.16 -2.32 15.58
C SER A 112 6.48 -1.16 14.64
N TRP A 113 5.57 -0.18 14.53
CA TRP A 113 5.71 1.01 13.68
C TRP A 113 7.03 1.78 13.89
N ALA A 114 7.62 1.71 15.09
CA ALA A 114 8.84 2.42 15.42
C ALA A 114 10.10 1.80 14.77
N GLY A 115 10.02 0.55 14.32
CA GLY A 115 11.09 -0.11 13.56
C GLY A 115 11.48 0.65 12.29
N GLY A 116 10.53 1.43 11.74
CA GLY A 116 10.74 2.25 10.54
C GLY A 116 11.88 3.26 10.63
N LEU A 117 12.34 3.61 11.83
CA LEU A 117 13.51 4.45 12.03
C LEU A 117 14.78 3.86 11.38
N PHE A 118 14.87 2.54 11.26
CA PHE A 118 16.07 1.86 10.76
C PHE A 118 15.95 1.35 9.32
N PHE A 119 14.75 1.32 8.73
CA PHE A 119 14.52 0.79 7.36
C PHE A 119 15.42 1.40 6.28
N PRO A 120 15.75 2.70 6.29
CA PRO A 120 16.65 3.26 5.27
C PRO A 120 18.09 2.73 5.31
N SER A 121 18.48 2.08 6.42
CA SER A 121 19.84 1.56 6.64
C SER A 121 19.95 0.04 6.50
N ILE A 122 18.90 -0.63 6.04
CA ILE A 122 18.81 -2.09 5.98
C ILE A 122 18.71 -2.52 4.53
N ASP A 123 19.41 -3.60 4.19
CA ASP A 123 19.28 -4.26 2.90
C ASP A 123 17.84 -4.82 2.76
N PRO A 124 17.07 -4.38 1.74
CA PRO A 124 15.75 -4.92 1.46
C PRO A 124 15.71 -6.45 1.32
N GLY A 125 16.82 -7.07 0.92
CA GLY A 125 16.99 -8.52 0.78
C GLY A 125 17.01 -9.31 2.09
N LEU A 126 17.05 -8.66 3.26
CA LEU A 126 17.09 -9.34 4.58
C LEU A 126 15.73 -9.91 5.03
N GLY A 127 14.71 -9.87 4.18
CA GLY A 127 13.38 -10.42 4.48
C GLY A 127 12.46 -9.43 5.20
N ILE A 128 12.59 -8.14 4.90
CA ILE A 128 11.58 -7.16 5.25
C ILE A 128 10.33 -7.50 4.42
N SER A 129 9.16 -7.51 5.06
CA SER A 129 7.91 -7.67 4.31
C SER A 129 7.72 -6.51 3.33
N ASN A 130 6.72 -6.58 2.45
CA ASN A 130 6.48 -5.51 1.47
C ASN A 130 6.57 -4.11 2.12
N VAL A 131 7.44 -3.27 1.54
CA VAL A 131 7.83 -1.95 2.05
C VAL A 131 6.62 -1.03 2.23
N CYS A 132 5.56 -1.21 1.44
CA CYS A 132 4.33 -0.43 1.56
C CYS A 132 3.65 -0.65 2.92
N GLU A 133 3.60 -1.89 3.42
CA GLU A 133 3.02 -2.19 4.73
C GLU A 133 3.93 -1.84 5.91
N GLU A 134 5.24 -1.73 5.67
CA GLU A 134 6.23 -1.28 6.67
C GLU A 134 6.36 0.25 6.75
N ALA A 135 5.89 1.00 5.73
CA ALA A 135 5.84 2.46 5.73
C ALA A 135 4.75 3.03 6.66
N GLN A 136 4.84 2.68 7.95
CA GLN A 136 3.89 3.06 8.99
C GLN A 136 4.23 4.41 9.62
N PHE A 137 3.19 5.07 10.15
CA PHE A 137 3.35 6.30 10.93
C PHE A 137 4.08 6.05 12.25
N PHE A 138 4.95 6.98 12.65
CA PHE A 138 5.52 7.05 14.00
C PHE A 138 4.42 7.45 15.02
N SER A 139 3.52 6.52 15.31
CA SER A 139 2.15 6.84 15.70
C SER A 139 1.91 6.99 17.20
N PHE A 140 2.84 6.53 18.03
CA PHE A 140 2.65 6.37 19.46
C PHE A 140 1.45 5.48 19.84
N PHE A 141 0.88 4.68 18.93
CA PHE A 141 -0.12 3.68 19.32
C PHE A 141 0.52 2.68 20.31
N PRO A 142 -0.12 2.38 21.47
CA PRO A 142 -1.49 2.70 21.87
C PRO A 142 -1.63 3.92 22.81
N LEU A 143 -0.56 4.70 23.04
CA LEU A 143 -0.52 5.81 24.00
C LEU A 143 -1.66 6.81 23.81
N GLY A 144 -1.98 7.19 22.56
CA GLY A 144 -3.08 8.12 22.26
C GLY A 144 -4.45 7.61 22.73
N VAL A 145 -4.73 6.31 22.53
CA VAL A 145 -5.96 5.66 23.00
C VAL A 145 -6.01 5.59 24.52
N ILE A 146 -4.90 5.24 25.17
CA ILE A 146 -4.80 5.17 26.63
C ILE A 146 -5.05 6.55 27.25
N LEU A 147 -4.32 7.57 26.80
CA LEU A 147 -4.44 8.93 27.33
C LEU A 147 -5.82 9.54 27.02
N GLY A 148 -6.38 9.26 25.83
CA GLY A 148 -7.73 9.68 25.45
C GLY A 148 -8.78 9.08 26.36
N THR A 149 -8.68 7.78 26.65
CA THR A 149 -9.58 7.09 27.58
C THR A 149 -9.47 7.66 28.99
N ILE A 150 -8.25 7.91 29.49
CA ILE A 150 -8.04 8.53 30.81
C ILE A 150 -8.66 9.94 30.85
N GLN A 151 -8.48 10.75 29.80
CA GLN A 151 -9.08 12.08 29.70
C GLN A 151 -10.61 12.01 29.76
N LEU A 152 -11.24 11.11 29.00
CA LEU A 152 -12.70 10.92 29.01
C LEU A 152 -13.23 10.52 30.39
N VAL A 153 -12.57 9.57 31.05
CA VAL A 153 -12.98 9.07 32.37
C VAL A 153 -12.78 10.14 33.46
N LYS A 154 -11.61 10.79 33.50
CA LYS A 154 -11.28 11.74 34.58
C LYS A 154 -11.92 13.11 34.41
N SER A 155 -12.03 13.63 33.19
CA SER A 155 -12.65 14.94 32.96
C SER A 155 -14.17 14.90 33.07
N LYS A 156 -14.78 13.71 32.95
CA LYS A 156 -16.23 13.48 32.83
C LYS A 156 -16.89 14.26 31.68
N LYS A 157 -16.11 14.88 30.78
CA LYS A 157 -16.60 15.61 29.62
C LYS A 157 -16.80 14.63 28.47
N LYS A 158 -18.01 14.63 27.91
CA LYS A 158 -18.34 13.88 26.69
C LYS A 158 -17.95 14.69 25.47
N ASP A 159 -16.67 14.69 25.17
CA ASP A 159 -16.12 15.33 23.98
C ASP A 159 -16.34 14.44 22.75
N PRO A 160 -17.25 14.80 21.82
CA PRO A 160 -17.60 13.93 20.71
C PRO A 160 -16.41 13.63 19.81
N LEU A 161 -15.50 14.59 19.61
CA LEU A 161 -14.36 14.42 18.71
C LEU A 161 -13.34 13.43 19.31
N LEU A 162 -13.05 13.56 20.61
CA LEU A 162 -12.17 12.61 21.30
C LEU A 162 -12.79 11.19 21.30
N ILE A 163 -14.09 11.08 21.59
CA ILE A 163 -14.81 9.81 21.61
C ILE A 163 -14.75 9.13 20.25
N THR A 164 -15.07 9.83 19.16
CA THR A 164 -15.11 9.21 17.83
C THR A 164 -13.73 8.85 17.32
N MET A 165 -12.70 9.67 17.57
CA MET A 165 -11.32 9.30 17.21
C MET A 165 -10.86 8.06 17.98
N THR A 166 -11.08 8.00 19.30
CA THR A 166 -10.72 6.81 20.10
C THR A 166 -11.49 5.57 19.65
N ALA A 167 -12.80 5.69 19.42
CA ALA A 167 -13.62 4.59 18.92
C ALA A 167 -13.16 4.11 17.53
N GLY A 168 -12.85 5.03 16.62
CA GLY A 168 -12.34 4.72 15.29
C GLY A 168 -10.98 4.02 15.32
N THR A 169 -10.05 4.48 16.16
CA THR A 169 -8.76 3.81 16.34
C THR A 169 -8.96 2.39 16.87
N CYS A 170 -9.80 2.19 17.88
CA CYS A 170 -10.11 0.86 18.42
C CYS A 170 -10.80 -0.04 17.38
N PHE A 171 -11.78 0.49 16.62
CA PHE A 171 -12.49 -0.25 15.58
C PHE A 171 -11.53 -0.81 14.51
N LEU A 172 -10.64 0.03 13.97
CA LEU A 172 -9.64 -0.38 12.99
C LEU A 172 -8.56 -1.29 13.59
N ALA A 173 -8.14 -1.03 14.83
CA ALA A 173 -7.18 -1.87 15.53
C ALA A 173 -7.73 -3.27 15.81
N LEU A 174 -9.00 -3.39 16.18
CA LEU A 174 -9.67 -4.68 16.42
C LEU A 174 -9.79 -5.52 15.14
N TYR A 175 -10.15 -4.89 14.00
CA TYR A 175 -10.13 -5.59 12.71
C TYR A 175 -8.72 -6.04 12.32
N SER A 176 -7.71 -5.22 12.61
CA SER A 176 -6.30 -5.57 12.32
C SER A 176 -5.77 -6.67 13.24
N ALA A 177 -6.25 -6.71 14.49
CA ALA A 177 -5.82 -7.64 15.52
C ALA A 177 -6.41 -9.05 15.33
N PHE A 178 -7.71 -9.15 15.09
CA PHE A 178 -8.47 -10.39 15.17
C PHE A 178 -9.32 -10.62 13.91
N PRO A 179 -9.49 -11.88 13.47
CA PRO A 179 -10.42 -12.20 12.39
C PRO A 179 -11.85 -11.92 12.84
N TRP A 180 -12.63 -11.27 11.98
CA TRP A 180 -14.03 -10.94 12.18
C TRP A 180 -14.96 -11.92 11.45
N PRO A 181 -16.24 -12.01 11.86
CA PRO A 181 -17.25 -12.71 11.06
C PRO A 181 -17.30 -12.16 9.62
N PRO A 182 -17.35 -13.00 8.58
CA PRO A 182 -17.31 -12.55 7.18
C PRO A 182 -18.39 -11.53 6.83
N LEU A 183 -19.61 -11.69 7.37
CA LEU A 183 -20.70 -10.75 7.18
C LEU A 183 -20.35 -9.35 7.71
N LEU A 184 -19.73 -9.29 8.89
CA LEU A 184 -19.33 -8.01 9.50
C LEU A 184 -18.23 -7.34 8.67
N ALA A 185 -17.23 -8.10 8.21
CA ALA A 185 -16.17 -7.60 7.34
C ALA A 185 -16.73 -7.06 5.99
N LYS A 186 -17.72 -7.76 5.40
CA LYS A 186 -18.38 -7.33 4.16
C LYS A 186 -19.23 -6.07 4.34
N VAL A 187 -20.07 -6.03 5.38
CA VAL A 187 -20.94 -4.85 5.66
C VAL A 187 -20.11 -3.60 5.96
N THR A 188 -18.95 -3.77 6.59
CA THR A 188 -18.02 -2.67 6.86
C THR A 188 -17.10 -2.35 5.67
N LEU A 189 -17.19 -3.09 4.57
CA LEU A 189 -16.27 -3.05 3.41
C LEU A 189 -14.81 -3.39 3.75
N LEU A 190 -14.47 -3.60 5.01
CA LEU A 190 -13.12 -3.98 5.44
C LEU A 190 -12.68 -5.31 4.84
N SER A 191 -13.61 -6.15 4.37
CA SER A 191 -13.30 -7.35 3.59
C SER A 191 -12.46 -7.07 2.34
N MET A 192 -12.38 -5.83 1.86
CA MET A 192 -11.51 -5.45 0.74
C MET A 192 -10.06 -5.12 1.18
N CYS A 193 -9.74 -5.26 2.47
CA CYS A 193 -8.47 -4.83 3.06
C CYS A 193 -7.84 -5.93 3.90
N GLN A 194 -6.55 -6.22 3.65
CA GLN A 194 -5.76 -7.01 4.58
C GLN A 194 -5.60 -6.26 5.91
N GLY A 195 -5.62 -6.97 7.05
CA GLY A 195 -5.46 -6.38 8.38
C GLY A 195 -4.21 -5.51 8.51
N ARG A 196 -3.11 -5.90 7.86
CA ARG A 196 -1.84 -5.14 7.86
C ARG A 196 -1.94 -3.77 7.18
N ARG A 197 -2.78 -3.62 6.15
CA ARG A 197 -2.97 -2.33 5.45
C ARG A 197 -3.91 -1.40 6.20
N VAL A 198 -4.80 -1.95 7.03
CA VAL A 198 -5.69 -1.17 7.91
C VAL A 198 -4.91 -0.38 8.97
N LEU A 199 -3.70 -0.83 9.31
CA LEU A 199 -2.82 -0.16 10.27
C LEU A 199 -2.47 1.29 9.90
N VAL A 200 -2.55 1.68 8.61
CA VAL A 200 -2.38 3.08 8.20
C VAL A 200 -3.41 4.00 8.88
N GLY A 201 -4.66 3.55 8.98
CA GLY A 201 -5.76 4.30 9.60
C GLY A 201 -5.60 4.33 11.12
N VAL A 202 -5.13 3.23 11.73
CA VAL A 202 -4.79 3.16 13.16
C VAL A 202 -3.69 4.17 13.48
N GLY A 203 -2.61 4.18 12.70
CA GLY A 203 -1.47 5.07 12.89
C GLY A 203 -1.86 6.54 12.72
N PHE A 204 -2.61 6.86 11.67
CA PHE A 204 -3.08 8.22 11.39
C PHE A 204 -3.98 8.76 12.50
N LEU A 205 -5.01 8.00 12.93
CA LEU A 205 -5.88 8.43 14.02
C LEU A 205 -5.12 8.53 15.36
N SER A 206 -4.13 7.69 15.59
CA SER A 206 -3.31 7.74 16.81
C SER A 206 -2.50 9.04 16.91
N ILE A 207 -1.92 9.50 15.79
CA ILE A 207 -1.25 10.81 15.73
C ILE A 207 -2.25 11.93 16.03
N LEU A 208 -3.42 11.90 15.39
CA LEU A 208 -4.46 12.92 15.61
C LEU A 208 -4.95 12.94 17.06
N LEU A 209 -5.10 11.79 17.70
CA LEU A 209 -5.42 11.68 19.14
C LEU A 209 -4.34 12.35 20.00
N ILE A 210 -3.06 12.12 19.72
CA ILE A 210 -1.96 12.76 20.45
C ILE A 210 -1.98 14.28 20.26
N ILE A 211 -2.12 14.75 19.01
CA ILE A 211 -2.22 16.19 18.70
C ILE A 211 -3.41 16.81 19.44
N TYR A 212 -4.55 16.14 19.43
CA TYR A 212 -5.75 16.56 20.13
C TYR A 212 -5.51 16.72 21.64
N LEU A 213 -4.92 15.70 22.25
CA LEU A 213 -4.64 15.68 23.69
C LEU A 213 -3.60 16.74 24.08
N ILE A 214 -2.59 16.99 23.26
CA ILE A 214 -1.65 18.11 23.47
C ILE A 214 -2.38 19.44 23.61
N SER A 215 -3.41 19.65 22.79
CA SER A 215 -4.21 20.88 22.79
C SER A 215 -5.19 20.93 23.97
N GLU A 216 -5.99 19.89 24.16
CA GLU A 216 -7.24 19.93 24.94
C GLU A 216 -7.22 19.09 26.24
N CYS A 217 -6.13 18.35 26.51
CA CYS A 217 -6.06 17.53 27.72
C CYS A 217 -6.11 18.40 28.99
N THR A 218 -7.00 18.02 29.90
CA THR A 218 -7.18 18.70 31.20
C THR A 218 -6.65 17.86 32.36
N VAL A 219 -6.32 16.59 32.13
CA VAL A 219 -5.73 15.72 33.16
C VAL A 219 -4.30 16.17 33.45
N ASN A 220 -4.05 16.54 34.71
CA ASN A 220 -2.71 16.90 35.16
C ASN A 220 -1.93 15.64 35.56
N TYR A 221 -0.93 15.27 34.75
CA TYR A 221 -0.02 14.17 35.04
C TYR A 221 1.17 14.66 35.89
N LYS A 222 1.45 13.97 37.00
CA LYS A 222 2.67 14.18 37.78
C LYS A 222 3.88 13.83 36.92
N SER A 223 4.98 14.58 37.03
CA SER A 223 6.16 14.38 36.19
C SER A 223 6.74 12.96 36.34
N ARG A 224 6.75 12.40 37.56
CA ARG A 224 7.16 11.00 37.80
C ARG A 224 6.28 10.00 37.04
N THR A 225 4.96 10.21 37.01
CA THR A 225 4.02 9.35 36.27
C THR A 225 4.26 9.44 34.76
N ALA A 226 4.48 10.65 34.24
CA ALA A 226 4.81 10.86 32.83
C ALA A 226 6.10 10.13 32.43
N VAL A 227 7.16 10.20 33.26
CA VAL A 227 8.41 9.47 33.03
C VAL A 227 8.17 7.96 33.04
N VAL A 228 7.45 7.43 34.03
CA VAL A 228 7.16 5.98 34.11
C VAL A 228 6.39 5.51 32.87
N ILE A 229 5.31 6.20 32.48
CA ILE A 229 4.52 5.84 31.28
C ILE A 229 5.41 5.88 30.04
N SER A 230 6.25 6.92 29.89
CA SER A 230 7.13 7.08 28.74
C SER A 230 8.19 5.98 28.66
N SER A 231 8.84 5.64 29.78
CA SER A 231 9.83 4.56 29.85
C SER A 231 9.21 3.20 29.56
N VAL A 232 8.05 2.89 30.16
CA VAL A 232 7.32 1.64 29.90
C VAL A 232 6.91 1.54 28.43
N THR A 233 6.39 2.62 27.86
CA THR A 233 6.02 2.68 26.43
C THR A 233 7.24 2.45 25.54
N GLY A 234 8.36 3.12 25.85
CA GLY A 234 9.60 2.95 25.10
C GLY A 234 10.14 1.52 25.14
N VAL A 235 10.26 0.93 26.33
CA VAL A 235 10.75 -0.44 26.50
C VAL A 235 9.82 -1.47 25.86
N ALA A 236 8.50 -1.33 26.06
CA ALA A 236 7.53 -2.28 25.51
C ALA A 236 7.53 -2.27 23.97
N LEU A 237 7.44 -1.09 23.35
CA LEU A 237 7.40 -0.98 21.88
C LEU A 237 8.74 -1.36 21.24
N ALA A 238 9.87 -0.99 21.85
CA ALA A 238 11.17 -1.43 21.38
C ALA A 238 11.37 -2.94 21.54
N GLY A 239 10.84 -3.53 22.61
CA GLY A 239 10.84 -4.99 22.81
C GLY A 239 10.03 -5.71 21.74
N ILE A 240 8.85 -5.19 21.36
CA ILE A 240 8.05 -5.76 20.26
C ILE A 240 8.80 -5.62 18.93
N CYS A 241 9.44 -4.48 18.66
CA CYS A 241 10.28 -4.31 17.47
C CYS A 241 11.47 -5.28 17.46
N PHE A 242 12.08 -5.56 18.62
CA PHE A 242 13.16 -6.54 18.76
C PHE A 242 12.71 -7.97 18.42
N ILE A 243 11.47 -8.33 18.79
CA ILE A 243 10.88 -9.63 18.48
C ILE A 243 10.45 -9.73 17.02
N ASN A 244 9.85 -8.68 16.44
CA ASN A 244 9.33 -8.71 15.07
C ASN A 244 10.44 -8.56 14.00
N TYR A 245 11.53 -7.88 14.32
CA TYR A 245 12.58 -7.53 13.36
C TYR A 245 13.94 -8.14 13.72
N THR A 246 13.95 -9.42 14.11
CA THR A 246 15.16 -10.15 14.56
C THR A 246 16.32 -10.10 13.57
N GLN A 247 16.02 -10.05 12.27
CA GLN A 247 16.97 -10.01 11.16
C GLN A 247 17.92 -8.79 11.21
N PHE A 248 17.49 -7.65 11.79
CA PHE A 248 18.29 -6.43 11.80
C PHE A 248 18.28 -5.66 13.14
N MET A 249 17.35 -5.98 14.04
CA MET A 249 17.16 -5.29 15.32
C MET A 249 17.99 -5.94 16.43
N GLY A 250 19.27 -5.56 16.54
CA GLY A 250 20.13 -5.98 17.65
C GLY A 250 19.82 -5.26 18.97
N LYS A 251 20.35 -5.77 20.09
CA LYS A 251 20.14 -5.22 21.46
C LYS A 251 20.44 -3.71 21.56
N LYS A 252 21.51 -3.24 20.90
CA LYS A 252 21.89 -1.82 20.89
C LYS A 252 20.85 -0.95 20.17
N LYS A 253 20.36 -1.40 19.00
CA LYS A 253 19.31 -0.69 18.24
C LYS A 253 17.99 -0.68 19.01
N ALA A 254 17.62 -1.78 19.66
CA ALA A 254 16.44 -1.84 20.52
C ALA A 254 16.54 -0.89 21.72
N LEU A 255 17.69 -0.81 22.39
CA LEU A 255 17.90 0.14 23.49
C LEU A 255 17.82 1.60 23.03
N LEU A 256 18.45 1.92 21.88
CA LEU A 256 18.33 3.24 21.26
C LEU A 256 16.86 3.57 20.93
N LEU A 257 16.15 2.63 20.32
CA LEU A 257 14.74 2.80 19.97
C LEU A 257 13.87 3.04 21.21
N ALA A 258 14.11 2.31 22.29
CA ALA A 258 13.42 2.51 23.57
C ALA A 258 13.63 3.94 24.09
N ALA A 259 14.86 4.45 24.04
CA ALA A 259 15.19 5.81 24.44
C ALA A 259 14.53 6.86 23.53
N VAL A 260 14.52 6.64 22.22
CA VAL A 260 13.88 7.53 21.23
C VAL A 260 12.37 7.63 21.44
N ILE A 261 11.69 6.48 21.64
CA ILE A 261 10.24 6.46 21.91
C ILE A 261 9.93 7.11 23.25
N ALA A 262 10.71 6.79 24.30
CA ALA A 262 10.53 7.38 25.62
C ALA A 262 10.74 8.91 25.60
N ALA A 263 11.76 9.40 24.88
CA ALA A 263 11.99 10.83 24.71
C ALA A 263 10.82 11.52 24.00
N GLY A 264 10.29 10.94 22.93
CA GLY A 264 9.10 11.45 22.23
C GLY A 264 7.88 11.49 23.15
N ALA A 265 7.62 10.42 23.91
CA ALA A 265 6.53 10.38 24.88
C ALA A 265 6.68 11.43 26.01
N ILE A 266 7.90 11.64 26.52
CA ILE A 266 8.18 12.70 27.50
C ILE A 266 7.86 14.08 26.91
N LEU A 267 8.29 14.33 25.67
CA LEU A 267 8.03 15.60 24.98
C LEU A 267 6.54 15.82 24.72
N ILE A 268 5.76 14.76 24.47
CA ILE A 268 4.29 14.83 24.43
C ILE A 268 3.72 15.27 25.79
N PHE A 269 4.19 14.71 26.90
CA PHE A 269 3.76 15.14 28.25
C PHE A 269 4.17 16.58 28.58
N VAL A 270 5.37 17.01 28.18
CA VAL A 270 5.82 18.40 28.32
C VAL A 270 4.93 19.35 27.50
N ALA A 271 4.61 18.98 26.26
CA ALA A 271 3.72 19.75 25.40
C ALA A 271 2.30 19.84 25.99
N MET A 272 1.75 18.73 26.51
CA MET A 272 0.44 18.74 27.19
C MET A 272 0.42 19.65 28.42
N LYS A 273 1.42 19.51 29.31
CA LYS A 273 1.43 20.16 30.63
C LYS A 273 1.84 21.63 30.57
N TRP A 274 2.87 21.95 29.79
CA TRP A 274 3.49 23.27 29.76
C TRP A 274 3.25 24.03 28.46
N LYS A 275 2.55 23.43 27.49
CA LYS A 275 2.28 24.03 26.17
C LYS A 275 3.57 24.46 25.44
N ARG A 276 4.67 23.76 25.72
CA ARG A 276 5.99 23.95 25.10
C ARG A 276 6.15 22.98 23.94
N TYR A 277 5.95 23.46 22.72
CA TYR A 277 5.92 22.61 21.52
C TYR A 277 7.27 22.48 20.82
N ALA A 278 8.20 23.40 21.05
CA ALA A 278 9.48 23.45 20.33
C ALA A 278 10.27 22.14 20.42
N GLY A 279 10.38 21.53 21.61
CA GLY A 279 11.08 20.26 21.78
C GLY A 279 10.44 19.11 21.00
N LEU A 280 9.10 19.03 21.00
CA LEU A 280 8.38 18.01 20.24
C LEU A 280 8.50 18.24 18.73
N ALA A 281 8.48 19.50 18.27
CA ALA A 281 8.72 19.85 16.88
C ALA A 281 10.14 19.47 16.44
N CYS A 282 11.16 19.79 17.23
CA CYS A 282 12.54 19.36 16.99
C CYS A 282 12.66 17.84 16.94
N TYR A 283 12.00 17.12 17.85
CA TYR A 283 11.95 15.66 17.82
C TYR A 283 11.34 15.14 16.51
N ALA A 284 10.18 15.66 16.11
CA ALA A 284 9.53 15.25 14.86
C ALA A 284 10.40 15.53 13.62
N LEU A 285 11.09 16.68 13.59
CA LEU A 285 12.04 17.02 12.53
C LEU A 285 13.23 16.06 12.49
N ILE A 286 13.82 15.73 13.65
CA ILE A 286 14.94 14.79 13.74
C ILE A 286 14.52 13.41 13.26
N ILE A 287 13.37 12.88 13.72
CA ILE A 287 12.89 11.57 13.28
C ILE A 287 12.66 11.57 11.77
N SER A 288 11.98 12.59 11.22
CA SER A 288 11.72 12.71 9.79
C SER A 288 13.01 12.82 8.97
N PHE A 289 13.99 13.57 9.48
CA PHE A 289 15.30 13.72 8.85
C PHE A 289 16.06 12.39 8.86
N VAL A 290 16.20 11.72 10.01
CA VAL A 290 16.93 10.44 10.11
C VAL A 290 16.27 9.36 9.25
N SER A 291 14.94 9.27 9.25
CA SER A 291 14.22 8.30 8.43
C SER A 291 14.23 8.63 6.93
N GLY A 292 14.47 9.89 6.56
CA GLY A 292 14.36 10.35 5.17
C GLY A 292 15.68 10.67 4.48
N MET A 293 16.74 11.02 5.22
CA MET A 293 17.98 11.56 4.66
C MET A 293 18.76 10.56 3.79
N MET A 294 18.57 9.26 4.03
CA MET A 294 19.20 8.19 3.24
C MET A 294 18.38 7.85 2.00
N VAL A 295 17.21 8.46 1.82
CA VAL A 295 16.35 8.29 0.64
C VAL A 295 16.55 9.50 -0.26
N ASN A 296 16.96 9.27 -1.51
CA ASN A 296 17.00 10.33 -2.51
C ASN A 296 15.56 10.64 -2.97
N PRO A 297 14.96 11.79 -2.63
CA PRO A 297 13.58 12.09 -2.99
C PRO A 297 13.45 12.55 -4.45
N VAL A 298 14.57 12.81 -5.13
CA VAL A 298 14.60 13.33 -6.49
C VAL A 298 14.75 12.16 -7.47
N HIS A 299 13.63 11.76 -8.06
CA HIS A 299 13.61 10.90 -9.24
C HIS A 299 13.60 11.77 -10.50
N GLN A 300 14.54 11.54 -11.43
CA GLN A 300 14.61 12.26 -12.71
C GLN A 300 14.39 11.28 -13.86
N GLY A 301 13.22 11.40 -14.50
CA GLY A 301 12.85 10.64 -15.70
C GLY A 301 12.91 9.12 -15.50
N ALA A 302 12.95 8.41 -16.63
CA ALA A 302 13.19 6.97 -16.71
C ALA A 302 14.43 6.66 -17.57
N GLU A 303 15.31 7.66 -17.75
CA GLU A 303 16.50 7.53 -18.60
C GLU A 303 17.43 6.42 -18.11
N SER A 304 17.53 6.18 -16.80
CA SER A 304 18.33 5.05 -16.27
C SER A 304 17.83 3.67 -16.72
N VAL A 305 16.52 3.54 -17.00
CA VAL A 305 15.93 2.34 -17.56
C VAL A 305 16.12 2.32 -19.07
N TYR A 306 15.82 3.42 -19.77
CA TYR A 306 15.91 3.49 -21.23
C TYR A 306 17.33 3.44 -21.77
N SER A 307 18.31 4.02 -21.09
CA SER A 307 19.73 4.04 -21.50
C SER A 307 20.48 2.75 -21.18
N SER A 308 19.84 1.79 -20.51
CA SER A 308 20.47 0.51 -20.20
C SER A 308 20.73 -0.27 -21.49
N LYS A 309 21.90 -0.92 -21.57
CA LYS A 309 22.28 -1.73 -22.75
C LYS A 309 21.23 -2.80 -23.06
N LEU A 310 20.71 -3.46 -22.01
CA LEU A 310 19.69 -4.49 -22.16
C LEU A 310 18.40 -3.93 -22.77
N THR A 311 17.97 -2.76 -22.29
CA THR A 311 16.77 -2.09 -22.79
C THR A 311 16.94 -1.63 -24.24
N GLN A 312 18.13 -1.14 -24.61
CA GLN A 312 18.43 -0.75 -25.98
C GLN A 312 18.48 -1.96 -26.91
N ALA A 313 19.10 -3.08 -26.50
CA ALA A 313 19.12 -4.29 -27.30
C ALA A 313 17.72 -4.87 -27.57
N ILE A 314 16.87 -4.91 -26.55
CA ILE A 314 15.45 -5.31 -26.72
C ILE A 314 14.74 -4.40 -27.71
N LYS A 315 14.98 -3.08 -27.60
CA LYS A 315 14.39 -2.08 -28.50
C LYS A 315 14.88 -2.27 -29.94
N GLU A 316 16.19 -2.44 -30.14
CA GLU A 316 16.81 -2.62 -31.46
C GLU A 316 16.28 -3.89 -32.14
N GLU A 317 16.18 -5.01 -31.42
CA GLU A 317 15.62 -6.26 -31.96
C GLU A 317 14.13 -6.10 -32.31
N THR A 318 13.34 -5.42 -31.45
CA THR A 318 11.93 -5.11 -31.74
C THR A 318 11.78 -4.17 -32.95
N GLU A 319 12.68 -3.20 -33.13
CA GLU A 319 12.63 -2.31 -34.30
C GLU A 319 13.06 -3.05 -35.57
N ALA A 320 14.03 -3.98 -35.48
CA ALA A 320 14.49 -4.79 -36.60
C ALA A 320 13.38 -5.69 -37.16
N ASP A 321 12.47 -6.14 -36.31
CA ASP A 321 11.35 -7.00 -36.68
C ASP A 321 10.01 -6.24 -36.83
N GLN A 322 10.07 -4.91 -36.83
CA GLN A 322 8.92 -3.99 -36.95
C GLN A 322 7.87 -4.14 -35.84
N GLY A 323 8.21 -4.78 -34.72
CA GLY A 323 7.31 -5.05 -33.61
C GLY A 323 6.27 -6.12 -33.93
N GLU A 324 6.54 -7.00 -34.90
CA GLU A 324 5.66 -8.14 -35.20
C GLU A 324 5.87 -9.30 -34.22
N GLY A 325 7.07 -9.43 -33.66
CA GLY A 325 7.45 -10.49 -32.74
C GLY A 325 6.95 -10.33 -31.32
N LEU A 326 6.41 -11.42 -30.76
CA LEU A 326 6.07 -11.47 -29.34
C LEU A 326 7.30 -11.80 -28.49
N TRP A 327 7.52 -10.97 -27.49
CA TRP A 327 8.51 -11.14 -26.45
C TRP A 327 7.96 -11.96 -25.28
N MET A 328 8.84 -12.77 -24.70
CA MET A 328 8.63 -13.44 -23.42
C MET A 328 9.82 -13.17 -22.49
N VAL A 329 9.55 -12.99 -21.20
CA VAL A 329 10.60 -12.96 -20.18
C VAL A 329 10.56 -14.26 -19.39
N GLU A 330 11.60 -15.08 -19.49
CA GLU A 330 11.69 -16.36 -18.78
C GLU A 330 12.29 -16.16 -17.38
N GLY A 331 11.71 -16.81 -16.38
CA GLY A 331 12.29 -17.01 -15.04
C GLY A 331 12.34 -15.77 -14.13
N LEU A 332 12.11 -14.58 -14.68
CA LEU A 332 12.28 -13.31 -13.98
C LEU A 332 10.93 -12.74 -13.51
N SER A 333 10.91 -12.27 -12.26
CA SER A 333 9.74 -11.64 -11.64
C SER A 333 9.74 -10.11 -11.77
N PHE A 334 8.70 -9.47 -11.24
CA PHE A 334 8.62 -8.00 -11.16
C PHE A 334 9.85 -7.42 -10.43
N PRO A 335 10.52 -6.38 -10.95
CA PRO A 335 10.09 -5.54 -12.08
C PRO A 335 10.58 -6.00 -13.47
N TYR A 336 11.48 -6.97 -13.57
CA TYR A 336 12.18 -7.33 -14.81
C TYR A 336 11.24 -7.84 -15.92
N LEU A 337 10.17 -8.55 -15.57
CA LEU A 337 9.16 -9.01 -16.55
C LEU A 337 8.53 -7.88 -17.37
N ASN A 338 8.52 -6.64 -16.87
CA ASN A 338 7.97 -5.48 -17.58
C ASN A 338 8.99 -4.78 -18.48
N LEU A 339 10.26 -5.20 -18.48
CA LEU A 339 11.30 -4.45 -19.18
C LEU A 339 11.03 -4.33 -20.70
N PRO A 340 10.65 -5.39 -21.43
CA PRO A 340 10.44 -5.26 -22.87
C PRO A 340 9.27 -4.33 -23.21
N ILE A 341 8.14 -4.44 -22.51
CA ILE A 341 6.97 -3.57 -22.77
C ILE A 341 7.27 -2.09 -22.49
N THR A 342 8.26 -1.76 -21.65
CA THR A 342 8.64 -0.35 -21.42
C THR A 342 9.22 0.34 -22.66
N VAL A 343 9.79 -0.41 -23.61
CA VAL A 343 10.29 0.11 -24.89
C VAL A 343 9.35 -0.14 -26.07
N GLY A 344 8.12 -0.57 -25.78
CA GLY A 344 7.10 -0.83 -26.80
C GLY A 344 7.18 -2.23 -27.42
N ALA A 345 8.00 -3.13 -26.89
CA ALA A 345 8.06 -4.51 -27.35
C ALA A 345 6.75 -5.25 -26.98
N PRO A 346 6.01 -5.83 -27.95
CA PRO A 346 4.83 -6.63 -27.65
C PRO A 346 5.21 -7.83 -26.78
N THR A 347 4.73 -7.88 -25.54
CA THR A 347 5.23 -8.86 -24.55
C THR A 347 4.09 -9.71 -23.99
N ILE A 348 4.30 -11.01 -23.92
CA ILE A 348 3.32 -11.99 -23.45
C ILE A 348 3.10 -11.86 -21.93
N ASN A 349 4.17 -11.94 -21.15
CA ASN A 349 4.10 -11.95 -19.70
C ASN A 349 4.58 -10.64 -19.10
N THR A 350 3.60 -9.79 -18.77
CA THR A 350 3.83 -8.50 -18.08
C THR A 350 2.94 -8.43 -16.83
N THR A 351 2.90 -7.26 -16.18
CA THR A 351 1.84 -6.98 -15.20
C THR A 351 0.53 -6.73 -15.94
N ASN A 352 -0.40 -7.67 -15.85
CA ASN A 352 -1.72 -7.55 -16.47
C ASN A 352 -2.76 -7.04 -15.46
N VAL A 353 -3.48 -5.98 -15.82
CA VAL A 353 -4.55 -5.41 -14.98
C VAL A 353 -5.80 -6.28 -14.99
N TYR A 354 -6.05 -6.96 -16.11
CA TYR A 354 -7.10 -7.95 -16.32
C TYR A 354 -6.51 -9.10 -17.15
N PRO A 355 -7.04 -10.32 -17.00
CA PRO A 355 -6.46 -11.50 -17.64
C PRO A 355 -6.74 -11.52 -19.15
N ASN A 356 -5.79 -12.06 -19.91
CA ASN A 356 -6.04 -12.50 -21.28
C ASN A 356 -6.53 -13.96 -21.22
N LEU A 357 -7.84 -14.14 -21.09
CA LEU A 357 -8.43 -15.47 -20.89
C LEU A 357 -8.20 -16.38 -22.10
N ASP A 358 -8.40 -15.86 -23.32
CA ASP A 358 -8.21 -16.62 -24.55
C ASP A 358 -6.81 -17.20 -24.69
N ARG A 359 -5.78 -16.49 -24.17
CA ARG A 359 -4.40 -17.01 -24.11
C ARG A 359 -4.26 -18.16 -23.12
N TRP A 360 -4.71 -17.97 -21.89
CA TRP A 360 -4.43 -18.92 -20.81
C TRP A 360 -5.32 -20.17 -20.88
N GLU A 361 -6.53 -20.06 -21.42
CA GLU A 361 -7.44 -21.19 -21.62
C GLU A 361 -6.88 -22.25 -22.59
N GLN A 362 -5.95 -21.87 -23.48
CA GLN A 362 -5.25 -22.83 -24.37
C GLN A 362 -4.44 -23.87 -23.59
N PHE A 363 -4.00 -23.54 -22.38
CA PHE A 363 -3.25 -24.44 -21.48
C PHE A 363 -4.11 -25.01 -20.35
N ASP A 364 -5.42 -24.72 -20.33
CA ASP A 364 -6.40 -25.28 -19.39
C ASP A 364 -7.76 -25.54 -20.08
N PRO A 365 -7.85 -26.51 -21.02
CA PRO A 365 -9.07 -26.75 -21.80
C PRO A 365 -10.29 -27.12 -20.94
N ASP A 366 -10.05 -27.77 -19.79
CA ASP A 366 -11.10 -28.18 -18.85
C ASP A 366 -11.47 -27.08 -17.84
N LYS A 367 -10.81 -25.91 -17.87
CA LYS A 367 -10.98 -24.78 -16.95
C LYS A 367 -10.76 -25.14 -15.47
N LYS A 368 -9.90 -26.13 -15.17
CA LYS A 368 -9.59 -26.58 -13.80
C LYS A 368 -8.84 -25.52 -13.00
N ASP A 369 -8.01 -24.75 -13.69
CA ASP A 369 -7.15 -23.72 -13.12
C ASP A 369 -7.65 -22.29 -13.41
N PHE A 370 -8.90 -22.14 -13.88
CA PHE A 370 -9.50 -20.84 -14.23
C PHE A 370 -9.32 -19.76 -13.16
N SER A 371 -9.51 -20.10 -11.88
CA SER A 371 -9.35 -19.14 -10.78
C SER A 371 -7.91 -18.67 -10.55
N LYS A 372 -6.92 -19.39 -11.08
CA LYS A 372 -5.50 -19.05 -10.97
C LYS A 372 -5.10 -17.98 -11.98
N TYR A 373 -5.53 -18.09 -13.24
CA TYR A 373 -5.19 -17.11 -14.29
C TYR A 373 -6.26 -16.03 -14.50
N ASN A 374 -7.51 -16.20 -14.04
CA ASN A 374 -8.54 -15.14 -14.06
C ASN A 374 -8.25 -14.06 -13.01
N ARG A 375 -7.17 -13.28 -13.18
CA ARG A 375 -6.76 -12.25 -12.21
C ARG A 375 -5.89 -11.14 -12.78
N TYR A 376 -5.81 -10.05 -12.02
CA TYR A 376 -4.63 -9.19 -12.01
C TYR A 376 -3.41 -10.03 -11.61
N ALA A 377 -2.35 -9.99 -12.41
CA ALA A 377 -1.13 -10.74 -12.09
C ALA A 377 0.14 -10.09 -12.65
N HIS A 378 1.21 -10.19 -11.86
CA HIS A 378 2.58 -10.22 -12.35
C HIS A 378 2.84 -11.64 -12.88
N ILE A 379 2.96 -11.78 -14.21
CA ILE A 379 3.04 -13.08 -14.87
C ILE A 379 4.50 -13.47 -15.05
N VAL A 380 4.90 -14.57 -14.41
CA VAL A 380 6.22 -15.19 -14.58
C VAL A 380 6.03 -16.45 -15.41
N ILE A 381 6.75 -16.55 -16.53
CA ILE A 381 6.78 -17.78 -17.31
C ILE A 381 8.11 -18.47 -17.04
N ASN A 382 8.07 -19.77 -16.72
CA ASN A 382 9.25 -20.61 -16.63
C ASN A 382 9.21 -21.64 -17.75
N ILE A 383 10.35 -21.86 -18.40
CA ILE A 383 10.53 -23.01 -19.29
C ILE A 383 10.96 -24.19 -18.41
N VAL A 384 10.21 -25.29 -18.49
CA VAL A 384 10.45 -26.49 -17.70
C VAL A 384 10.68 -27.70 -18.61
N ASP A 385 11.46 -28.65 -18.13
CA ASP A 385 11.70 -29.90 -18.86
C ASP A 385 10.48 -30.83 -18.84
N ASP A 386 10.50 -31.84 -19.71
CA ASP A 386 9.45 -32.85 -19.82
C ASP A 386 9.21 -33.68 -18.56
N SER A 387 10.23 -33.79 -17.70
CA SER A 387 10.17 -34.56 -16.47
C SER A 387 9.55 -33.77 -15.31
N SER A 388 9.44 -32.44 -15.46
CA SER A 388 8.91 -31.54 -14.45
C SER A 388 7.49 -31.93 -14.04
N GLN A 389 7.28 -31.98 -12.73
CA GLN A 389 5.98 -32.24 -12.12
C GLN A 389 5.31 -30.94 -11.63
N GLU A 390 5.90 -29.79 -11.97
CA GLU A 390 5.35 -28.49 -11.61
C GLU A 390 4.00 -28.27 -12.32
N PRO A 391 2.98 -27.72 -11.63
CA PRO A 391 1.70 -27.43 -12.26
C PRO A 391 1.87 -26.33 -13.30
N VAL A 392 1.08 -26.40 -14.38
CA VAL A 392 1.06 -25.36 -15.42
C VAL A 392 0.79 -23.99 -14.82
N PHE A 393 -0.22 -23.87 -13.95
CA PHE A 393 -0.55 -22.62 -13.28
C PHE A 393 -0.37 -22.72 -11.75
N SER A 394 0.27 -21.71 -11.16
CA SER A 394 0.31 -21.52 -9.70
C SER A 394 0.34 -20.05 -9.30
N ASN A 395 -0.12 -19.77 -8.07
CA ASN A 395 -0.11 -18.42 -7.50
C ASN A 395 0.71 -18.42 -6.20
N PRO A 396 2.01 -18.05 -6.23
CA PRO A 396 2.82 -17.96 -5.01
C PRO A 396 2.34 -16.82 -4.09
N TYR A 397 1.75 -15.78 -4.68
CA TYR A 397 1.10 -14.65 -4.00
C TYR A 397 -0.20 -14.30 -4.73
N ASP A 398 -1.08 -13.56 -4.06
CA ASP A 398 -2.40 -13.18 -4.61
C ASP A 398 -2.30 -12.44 -5.97
N ASP A 399 -1.27 -11.63 -6.16
CA ASP A 399 -1.04 -10.82 -7.36
C ASP A 399 0.03 -11.39 -8.30
N GLN A 400 0.39 -12.66 -8.16
CA GLN A 400 1.34 -13.35 -9.04
C GLN A 400 0.71 -14.55 -9.73
N LEU A 401 1.09 -14.75 -10.98
CA LEU A 401 0.80 -15.94 -11.76
C LEU A 401 2.13 -16.52 -12.25
N ILE A 402 2.44 -17.75 -11.83
CA ILE A 402 3.50 -18.53 -12.44
C ILE A 402 2.86 -19.44 -13.48
N VAL A 403 3.40 -19.41 -14.70
CA VAL A 403 3.05 -20.31 -15.80
C VAL A 403 4.28 -21.15 -16.14
N ASN A 404 4.22 -22.45 -15.92
CA ASN A 404 5.29 -23.38 -16.28
C ASN A 404 4.93 -24.02 -17.62
N LEU A 405 5.78 -23.79 -18.63
CA LEU A 405 5.57 -24.26 -20.00
C LEU A 405 6.75 -25.10 -20.47
N LYS A 406 6.47 -26.11 -21.27
CA LYS A 406 7.48 -26.85 -22.02
C LYS A 406 7.93 -26.07 -23.25
N PRO A 407 9.13 -26.32 -23.80
CA PRO A 407 9.63 -25.62 -24.98
C PRO A 407 8.65 -25.63 -26.17
N GLU A 408 8.04 -26.78 -26.46
CA GLU A 408 7.13 -26.96 -27.62
C GLU A 408 5.84 -26.14 -27.46
N GLN A 409 5.44 -25.85 -26.23
CA GLN A 409 4.24 -25.06 -25.93
C GLN A 409 4.43 -23.56 -26.22
N LEU A 410 5.66 -23.11 -26.46
CA LEU A 410 5.93 -21.73 -26.82
C LEU A 410 5.39 -21.38 -28.22
N GLU A 411 5.28 -22.35 -29.13
CA GLU A 411 4.70 -22.14 -30.47
C GLU A 411 3.25 -21.69 -30.38
N THR A 412 2.50 -22.27 -29.44
CA THR A 412 1.10 -21.87 -29.15
C THR A 412 0.98 -20.42 -28.68
N LEU A 413 2.05 -19.88 -28.10
CA LEU A 413 2.13 -18.47 -27.69
C LEU A 413 2.74 -17.57 -28.76
N GLU A 414 3.16 -18.12 -29.90
CA GLU A 414 3.85 -17.41 -30.98
C GLU A 414 5.06 -16.61 -30.48
N VAL A 415 5.83 -17.20 -29.54
CA VAL A 415 7.02 -16.54 -28.96
C VAL A 415 8.10 -16.41 -30.03
N LYS A 416 8.58 -15.19 -30.26
CA LYS A 416 9.68 -14.94 -31.20
C LYS A 416 10.96 -14.54 -30.50
N HIS A 417 10.84 -13.77 -29.42
CA HIS A 417 11.99 -13.23 -28.68
C HIS A 417 11.90 -13.60 -27.20
N ILE A 418 13.02 -13.97 -26.58
CA ILE A 418 13.08 -14.28 -25.15
C ILE A 418 14.18 -13.49 -24.46
N MET A 419 13.85 -12.90 -23.31
CA MET A 419 14.82 -12.43 -22.32
C MET A 419 14.86 -13.41 -21.15
N SER A 420 16.04 -13.92 -20.79
CA SER A 420 16.25 -14.82 -19.64
C SER A 420 17.51 -14.45 -18.85
N ASP A 421 17.61 -14.88 -17.59
CA ASP A 421 18.88 -14.88 -16.83
C ASP A 421 19.53 -16.27 -16.72
N LYS A 422 18.98 -17.26 -17.44
CA LYS A 422 19.49 -18.62 -17.58
C LYS A 422 19.88 -18.88 -19.03
N ASP A 423 20.80 -19.82 -19.21
CA ASP A 423 21.13 -20.35 -20.53
C ASP A 423 20.03 -21.32 -20.97
N LEU A 424 19.30 -20.97 -22.02
CA LEU A 424 18.19 -21.77 -22.58
C LEU A 424 18.65 -22.76 -23.65
N SER A 425 19.92 -22.76 -24.05
CA SER A 425 20.43 -23.62 -25.14
C SER A 425 20.20 -25.11 -24.88
N GLY A 426 20.14 -25.52 -23.61
CA GLY A 426 19.86 -26.90 -23.21
C GLY A 426 18.42 -27.36 -23.42
N PHE A 427 17.49 -26.44 -23.72
CA PHE A 427 16.09 -26.74 -24.04
C PHE A 427 15.82 -26.84 -25.54
N SER A 428 16.82 -26.59 -26.40
CA SER A 428 16.67 -26.72 -27.85
C SER A 428 16.47 -28.18 -28.27
N SER A 429 15.56 -28.43 -29.21
CA SER A 429 15.22 -29.72 -29.80
C SER A 429 15.05 -29.60 -31.32
N GLU A 430 14.76 -30.69 -32.05
CA GLU A 430 14.48 -30.61 -33.48
C GLU A 430 13.25 -29.73 -33.81
N GLU A 431 12.33 -29.56 -32.86
CA GLU A 431 11.06 -28.82 -33.01
C GLU A 431 11.15 -27.36 -32.53
N ILE A 432 12.19 -26.99 -31.77
CA ILE A 432 12.37 -25.63 -31.29
C ILE A 432 13.85 -25.32 -31.02
N GLN A 433 14.32 -24.18 -31.52
CA GLN A 433 15.70 -23.71 -31.35
C GLN A 433 15.74 -22.35 -30.66
N PHE A 434 16.49 -22.26 -29.56
CA PHE A 434 16.79 -21.02 -28.87
C PHE A 434 18.12 -20.45 -29.37
N ASN A 435 18.07 -19.55 -30.36
CA ASN A 435 19.27 -18.93 -30.93
C ASN A 435 19.66 -17.69 -30.13
N GLU A 436 20.74 -17.75 -29.36
CA GLU A 436 21.25 -16.58 -28.63
C GLU A 436 21.62 -15.47 -29.61
N THR A 437 21.02 -14.29 -29.45
CA THR A 437 21.33 -13.10 -30.25
C THR A 437 22.35 -12.22 -29.56
N GLU A 438 22.18 -11.99 -28.25
CA GLU A 438 23.08 -11.17 -27.47
C GLU A 438 23.08 -11.57 -25.98
N LYS A 439 24.24 -11.45 -25.34
CA LYS A 439 24.40 -11.60 -23.89
C LYS A 439 24.85 -10.30 -23.24
N ILE A 440 24.03 -9.77 -22.33
CA ILE A 440 24.24 -8.48 -21.67
C ILE A 440 24.33 -8.68 -20.16
N GLY A 441 25.55 -8.73 -19.64
CA GLY A 441 25.80 -9.01 -18.23
C GLY A 441 25.38 -10.43 -17.87
N ARG A 442 24.33 -10.56 -17.04
CA ARG A 442 23.75 -11.86 -16.65
C ARG A 442 22.57 -12.30 -17.52
N PHE A 443 22.11 -11.45 -18.44
CA PHE A 443 20.91 -11.70 -19.22
C PHE A 443 21.27 -12.18 -20.63
N TYR A 444 20.46 -13.09 -21.14
CA TYR A 444 20.52 -13.65 -22.48
C TYR A 444 19.30 -13.20 -23.26
N LEU A 445 19.51 -12.81 -24.52
CA LEU A 445 18.46 -12.57 -25.49
C LEU A 445 18.49 -13.69 -26.53
N TYR A 446 17.31 -14.22 -26.86
CA TYR A 446 17.17 -15.32 -27.82
C TYR A 446 16.13 -14.98 -28.89
N ASN A 447 16.39 -15.46 -30.10
CA ASN A 447 15.38 -15.64 -31.14
C ASN A 447 14.95 -17.10 -31.17
N VAL A 448 13.64 -17.32 -31.15
CA VAL A 448 13.02 -18.64 -31.17
C VAL A 448 12.67 -19.01 -32.61
N VAL A 449 13.02 -20.23 -33.00
CA VAL A 449 12.68 -20.80 -34.31
C VAL A 449 12.00 -22.15 -34.08
N TYR A 450 10.84 -22.36 -34.71
CA TYR A 450 10.07 -23.59 -34.69
C TYR A 450 10.32 -24.44 -35.94
#